data_AF-A0A1V0DJ89-F1
#
_entry.id   AF-A0A1V0DJ89-F1
#
_cell.length_a   1.000
_cell.length_b   1.000
_cell.length_c   1.000
_cell.angle_alpha   90.00
_cell.angle_beta   90.00
_cell.angle_gamma   90.00
#
_symmetry.space_group_name_H-M   'P 1'
#
loop_
_entity.id
_entity.type
_entity.pdbx_description
1 polymer ?
#
loop_
_entity_poly.entity_id
_entity_poly.type
_entity_poly.pdbx_seq_one_letter_code
_entity_poly.pdbx_strand_id
1 'polypeptide(L)'
;MRRFLLCFLALLVLCVLVLPARAQPGGLTGFSFLRLEPSARAAALGGAFSALYGDDVNGLFYNPALLNERMHRSLSLSYLNHVADLNMGFLAYGHHRDGWGSFGAGLRFLSWGELQGADENGTLTDTFGAADVALTLGFARALDDRLRYGINAHAILSSVDAYRASALAADLGVLYDLADQLLTLSASLHNLGVTTSSLGDRRDRLPLDLRLGLAKRLRYVPLLLTVTGYNLQAPGQDLPDGANALGAVMHHLTLGGEFQFSEAFNVRFGYNHRRHEALKTKSRLDLAGFGIGFGLRITRVRVDYALNSWSSFGRLHQFTVRTVL
;
A
#
# COMPACT_ATOMS: atom_id res chain seq x y z
N MET A 1 10.09 -29.39 9.59
CA MET A 1 10.02 -27.99 10.07
C MET A 1 11.22 -27.15 9.64
N ARG A 2 12.46 -27.42 10.09
CA ARG A 2 13.66 -26.68 9.60
C ARG A 2 13.88 -26.79 8.08
N ARG A 3 13.66 -27.96 7.49
CA ARG A 3 13.88 -28.20 6.04
C ARG A 3 12.95 -27.39 5.13
N PHE A 4 11.66 -27.28 5.45
CA PHE A 4 10.71 -26.47 4.66
C PHE A 4 10.95 -24.96 4.80
N LEU A 5 11.27 -24.49 6.02
CA LEU A 5 11.65 -23.09 6.24
C LEU A 5 12.95 -22.75 5.51
N LEU A 6 13.94 -23.64 5.52
CA LEU A 6 15.19 -23.50 4.76
C LEU A 6 14.95 -23.54 3.26
N CYS A 7 14.04 -24.38 2.75
CA CYS A 7 13.66 -24.40 1.34
C CYS A 7 12.93 -23.12 0.93
N PHE A 8 12.04 -22.58 1.77
CA PHE A 8 11.38 -21.31 1.52
C PHE A 8 12.38 -20.13 1.54
N LEU A 9 13.28 -20.08 2.54
CA LEU A 9 14.35 -19.08 2.59
C LEU A 9 15.29 -19.20 1.40
N ALA A 10 15.66 -20.42 0.99
CA ALA A 10 16.51 -20.67 -0.16
C ALA A 10 15.83 -20.29 -1.47
N LEU A 11 14.53 -20.54 -1.62
CA LEU A 11 13.74 -20.11 -2.79
C LEU A 11 13.63 -18.58 -2.84
N LEU A 12 13.45 -17.93 -1.68
CA LEU A 12 13.37 -16.48 -1.57
C LEU A 12 14.73 -15.83 -1.90
N VAL A 13 15.84 -16.41 -1.42
CA VAL A 13 17.21 -15.98 -1.77
C VAL A 13 17.53 -16.26 -3.25
N LEU A 14 17.07 -17.38 -3.81
CA LEU A 14 17.27 -17.72 -5.23
C LEU A 14 16.47 -16.79 -6.15
N CYS A 15 15.24 -16.41 -5.78
CA CYS A 15 14.47 -15.39 -6.51
C CYS A 15 15.15 -14.01 -6.49
N VAL A 16 15.90 -13.68 -5.43
CA VAL A 16 16.68 -12.45 -5.34
C VAL A 16 17.96 -12.50 -6.18
N LEU A 17 18.56 -13.69 -6.38
CA LEU A 17 19.83 -13.87 -7.08
C LEU A 17 19.73 -13.96 -8.62
N VAL A 18 18.53 -14.19 -9.19
CA VAL A 18 18.38 -14.54 -10.63
C VAL A 18 17.88 -13.38 -11.53
N LEU A 19 17.86 -12.12 -11.07
CA LEU A 19 17.41 -11.00 -11.91
C LEU A 19 18.57 -10.10 -12.39
N PRO A 20 19.03 -10.22 -13.65
CA PRO A 20 19.73 -9.13 -14.31
C PRO A 20 18.67 -8.14 -14.80
N ALA A 21 18.08 -7.36 -13.90
CA ALA A 21 17.15 -6.30 -14.28
C ALA A 21 17.94 -5.01 -14.54
N ARG A 22 18.18 -4.68 -15.81
CA ARG A 22 18.51 -3.31 -16.21
C ARG A 22 17.25 -2.46 -16.10
N ALA A 23 16.91 -2.09 -14.87
CA ALA A 23 15.89 -1.09 -14.62
C ALA A 23 16.54 0.31 -14.78
N GLN A 24 15.96 1.12 -15.66
CA GLN A 24 16.20 2.57 -15.73
C GLN A 24 15.54 3.26 -14.53
N PRO A 25 15.98 4.47 -14.11
CA PRO A 25 15.56 5.12 -12.87
C PRO A 25 14.04 5.09 -12.70
N GLY A 26 13.58 4.83 -11.48
CA GLY A 26 12.17 4.75 -11.08
C GLY A 26 11.51 6.12 -11.12
N GLY A 27 11.37 6.69 -12.32
CA GLY A 27 10.72 7.98 -12.54
C GLY A 27 9.24 7.96 -12.14
N LEU A 28 8.71 9.17 -11.93
CA LEU A 28 7.27 9.45 -11.84
C LEU A 28 6.54 8.71 -12.97
N THR A 29 5.67 7.77 -12.63
CA THR A 29 4.83 7.09 -13.61
C THR A 29 3.45 7.72 -13.65
N GLY A 30 2.80 7.73 -14.81
CA GLY A 30 1.41 8.21 -14.96
C GLY A 30 0.37 7.48 -14.10
N PHE A 31 0.76 6.40 -13.39
CA PHE A 31 -0.11 5.62 -12.50
C PHE A 31 0.39 5.58 -11.06
N SER A 32 1.15 6.59 -10.63
CA SER A 32 1.75 6.64 -9.28
C SER A 32 0.71 6.61 -8.14
N PHE A 33 -0.55 6.98 -8.41
CA PHE A 33 -1.65 6.92 -7.43
C PHE A 33 -1.91 5.51 -6.88
N LEU A 34 -1.51 4.46 -7.61
CA LEU A 34 -1.62 3.06 -7.15
C LEU A 34 -0.76 2.75 -5.92
N ARG A 35 0.25 3.60 -5.62
CA ARG A 35 1.14 3.45 -4.45
C ARG A 35 0.62 4.11 -3.17
N LEU A 36 -0.45 4.91 -3.27
CA LEU A 36 -0.96 5.70 -2.16
C LEU A 36 -1.73 4.84 -1.16
N GLU A 37 -1.70 5.24 0.12
CA GLU A 37 -2.27 4.45 1.20
C GLU A 37 -3.80 4.44 1.17
N PRO A 38 -4.44 3.26 0.98
CA PRO A 38 -5.87 3.13 0.80
C PRO A 38 -6.71 3.28 2.08
N SER A 39 -6.09 3.25 3.26
CA SER A 39 -6.80 3.39 4.54
C SER A 39 -5.97 4.09 5.60
N ALA A 40 -6.66 4.73 6.54
CA ALA A 40 -6.08 5.37 7.71
C ALA A 40 -5.23 4.39 8.53
N ARG A 41 -5.70 3.14 8.71
CA ARG A 41 -4.89 2.12 9.40
C ARG A 41 -3.55 1.89 8.71
N ALA A 42 -3.54 1.75 7.39
CA ALA A 42 -2.32 1.53 6.63
C ALA A 42 -1.40 2.76 6.63
N ALA A 43 -1.99 3.95 6.51
CA ALA A 43 -1.27 5.21 6.55
C ALA A 43 -0.63 5.46 7.93
N ALA A 44 -1.33 5.19 9.03
CA ALA A 44 -0.79 5.30 10.39
C ALA A 44 0.38 4.34 10.64
N LEU A 45 0.44 3.22 9.92
CA LEU A 45 1.52 2.24 9.98
C LEU A 45 2.64 2.52 8.96
N GLY A 46 2.66 3.71 8.35
CA GLY A 46 3.69 4.11 7.39
C GLY A 46 3.70 3.28 6.10
N GLY A 47 2.60 2.59 5.78
CA GLY A 47 2.48 1.67 4.65
C GLY A 47 2.91 0.23 4.95
N ALA A 48 3.38 -0.08 6.17
CA ALA A 48 3.74 -1.43 6.58
C ALA A 48 2.49 -2.29 6.87
N PHE A 49 1.82 -2.76 5.82
CA PHE A 49 0.51 -3.43 5.93
C PHE A 49 0.47 -4.83 5.28
N SER A 50 1.47 -5.18 4.47
CA SER A 50 1.42 -6.36 3.57
C SER A 50 1.29 -7.73 4.26
N ALA A 51 1.66 -7.81 5.55
CA ALA A 51 1.60 -9.02 6.38
C ALA A 51 0.53 -8.98 7.48
N LEU A 52 -0.35 -7.96 7.52
CA LEU A 52 -1.32 -7.78 8.60
C LEU A 52 -2.57 -8.64 8.42
N TYR A 53 -2.45 -9.92 8.75
CA TYR A 53 -3.56 -10.86 8.68
C TYR A 53 -4.67 -10.51 9.69
N GLY A 54 -5.81 -10.02 9.20
CA GLY A 54 -6.80 -9.33 10.04
C GLY A 54 -8.23 -9.34 9.50
N ASP A 55 -9.06 -8.50 10.11
CA ASP A 55 -10.45 -8.19 9.76
C ASP A 55 -10.56 -6.91 8.90
N ASP A 56 -9.53 -6.61 8.11
CA ASP A 56 -9.41 -5.35 7.37
C ASP A 56 -9.38 -5.58 5.86
N VAL A 57 -10.54 -5.36 5.22
CA VAL A 57 -10.73 -5.55 3.77
C VAL A 57 -9.81 -4.68 2.91
N ASN A 58 -9.28 -3.57 3.44
CA ASN A 58 -8.31 -2.74 2.72
C ASN A 58 -6.99 -3.50 2.44
N GLY A 59 -6.75 -4.63 3.11
CA GLY A 59 -5.64 -5.55 2.80
C GLY A 59 -5.64 -6.04 1.34
N LEU A 60 -6.81 -6.07 0.68
CA LEU A 60 -6.96 -6.31 -0.76
C LEU A 60 -5.93 -5.54 -1.60
N PHE A 61 -5.68 -4.28 -1.22
CA PHE A 61 -4.83 -3.34 -1.94
C PHE A 61 -3.33 -3.47 -1.64
N TYR A 62 -2.96 -4.20 -0.59
CA TYR A 62 -1.57 -4.39 -0.15
C TYR A 62 -1.04 -5.79 -0.39
N ASN A 63 -1.90 -6.80 -0.28
CA ASN A 63 -1.58 -8.17 -0.61
C ASN A 63 -2.92 -8.93 -0.77
N PRO A 64 -3.27 -9.42 -1.96
CA PRO A 64 -4.53 -10.13 -2.16
C PRO A 64 -4.68 -11.35 -1.24
N ALA A 65 -3.58 -12.00 -0.83
CA ALA A 65 -3.60 -13.12 0.10
C ALA A 65 -4.03 -12.76 1.54
N LEU A 66 -4.29 -11.48 1.84
CA LEU A 66 -4.86 -11.05 3.12
C LEU A 66 -6.38 -11.26 3.20
N LEU A 67 -7.08 -11.29 2.06
CA LEU A 67 -8.53 -11.52 2.00
C LEU A 67 -8.88 -12.83 2.70
N ASN A 68 -9.85 -12.79 3.62
CA ASN A 68 -10.23 -13.97 4.41
C ASN A 68 -11.68 -13.93 4.88
N GLU A 69 -12.10 -15.02 5.49
CA GLU A 69 -13.44 -15.27 6.01
C GLU A 69 -13.93 -14.21 7.01
N ARG A 70 -13.03 -13.60 7.80
CA ARG A 70 -13.39 -12.51 8.75
C ARG A 70 -13.80 -11.23 8.05
N MET A 71 -13.58 -11.13 6.73
CA MET A 71 -13.96 -9.97 5.91
C MET A 71 -15.28 -10.20 5.17
N HIS A 72 -16.00 -11.31 5.42
CA HIS A 72 -17.30 -11.57 4.80
C HIS A 72 -18.26 -10.40 5.05
N ARG A 73 -18.81 -9.81 3.99
CA ARG A 73 -19.71 -8.64 4.04
C ARG A 73 -19.12 -7.43 4.77
N SER A 74 -17.79 -7.29 4.78
CA SER A 74 -17.11 -6.09 5.28
C SER A 74 -17.02 -5.05 4.17
N LEU A 75 -17.57 -3.86 4.41
CA LEU A 75 -17.42 -2.67 3.58
C LEU A 75 -16.49 -1.68 4.27
N SER A 76 -15.57 -1.08 3.53
CA SER A 76 -14.66 -0.03 3.98
C SER A 76 -14.73 1.15 3.04
N LEU A 77 -14.81 2.35 3.60
CA LEU A 77 -14.73 3.63 2.91
C LEU A 77 -13.60 4.44 3.56
N SER A 78 -12.64 4.89 2.76
CA SER A 78 -11.60 5.80 3.21
C SER A 78 -11.59 7.06 2.38
N TYR A 79 -11.34 8.18 3.05
CA TYR A 79 -11.15 9.46 2.41
C TYR A 79 -9.90 10.14 2.98
N LEU A 80 -9.11 10.71 2.10
CA LEU A 80 -7.94 11.51 2.42
C LEU A 80 -8.08 12.82 1.66
N ASN A 81 -8.08 13.93 2.40
CA ASN A 81 -7.83 15.24 1.81
C ASN A 81 -6.32 15.47 1.83
N HIS A 82 -5.74 15.58 0.65
CA HIS A 82 -4.31 15.67 0.43
C HIS A 82 -3.93 17.12 0.11
N VAL A 83 -2.69 17.51 0.42
CA VAL A 83 -2.13 18.84 0.11
C VAL A 83 -2.43 19.26 -1.34
N ALA A 84 -2.72 20.55 -1.56
CA ALA A 84 -3.07 21.15 -2.86
C ALA A 84 -4.44 20.71 -3.43
N ASP A 85 -5.46 20.61 -2.58
CA ASP A 85 -6.85 20.26 -2.95
C ASP A 85 -7.00 18.91 -3.68
N LEU A 86 -6.00 18.04 -3.49
CA LEU A 86 -6.01 16.68 -4.00
C LEU A 86 -6.96 15.83 -3.15
N ASN A 87 -7.97 15.24 -3.79
CA ASN A 87 -9.01 14.50 -3.11
C ASN A 87 -8.92 13.01 -3.43
N MET A 88 -8.85 12.18 -2.38
CA MET A 88 -8.67 10.75 -2.53
C MET A 88 -9.78 9.95 -1.87
N GLY A 89 -10.38 9.04 -2.62
CA GLY A 89 -11.42 8.13 -2.17
C GLY A 89 -11.03 6.68 -2.38
N PHE A 90 -11.30 5.84 -1.38
CA PHE A 90 -11.11 4.40 -1.46
C PHE A 90 -12.37 3.68 -0.98
N LEU A 91 -12.75 2.64 -1.72
CA LEU A 91 -13.81 1.72 -1.34
C LEU A 91 -13.25 0.31 -1.41
N ALA A 92 -13.54 -0.52 -0.41
CA ALA A 92 -13.23 -1.94 -0.44
C ALA A 92 -14.38 -2.75 0.15
N TYR A 93 -14.70 -3.88 -0.48
CA TYR A 93 -15.74 -4.80 -0.06
C TYR A 93 -15.23 -6.24 -0.12
N GLY A 94 -15.54 -7.02 0.92
CA GLY A 94 -15.12 -8.40 1.07
C GLY A 94 -16.31 -9.35 1.14
N HIS A 95 -16.19 -10.52 0.51
CA HIS A 95 -17.21 -11.57 0.59
C HIS A 95 -16.57 -12.95 0.62
N HIS A 96 -16.85 -13.73 1.65
CA HIS A 96 -16.38 -15.11 1.76
C HIS A 96 -17.47 -16.11 1.37
N ARG A 97 -17.08 -17.20 0.69
CA ARG A 97 -17.94 -18.35 0.45
C ARG A 97 -17.19 -19.64 0.75
N ASP A 98 -17.76 -20.44 1.64
CA ASP A 98 -17.18 -21.73 2.04
C ASP A 98 -16.93 -22.64 0.82
N GLY A 99 -15.77 -23.29 0.82
CA GLY A 99 -15.30 -24.17 -0.27
C GLY A 99 -14.75 -23.45 -1.51
N TRP A 100 -15.09 -22.17 -1.71
CA TRP A 100 -14.64 -21.38 -2.86
C TRP A 100 -13.45 -20.50 -2.49
N GLY A 101 -13.58 -19.71 -1.43
CA GLY A 101 -12.58 -18.75 -0.97
C GLY A 101 -13.16 -17.38 -0.65
N SER A 102 -12.29 -16.39 -0.56
CA SER A 102 -12.64 -15.01 -0.25
C SER A 102 -12.49 -14.14 -1.51
N PHE A 103 -13.54 -13.39 -1.82
CA PHE A 103 -13.57 -12.43 -2.91
C PHE A 103 -13.46 -11.01 -2.36
N GLY A 104 -12.85 -10.13 -3.12
CA GLY A 104 -12.75 -8.72 -2.82
C GLY A 104 -13.08 -7.87 -4.04
N ALA A 105 -13.69 -6.72 -3.81
CA ALA A 105 -13.83 -5.66 -4.81
C ALA A 105 -13.33 -4.35 -4.19
N GLY A 106 -12.66 -3.52 -4.98
CA GLY A 106 -12.15 -2.25 -4.49
C GLY A 106 -12.10 -1.19 -5.58
N LEU A 107 -12.24 0.06 -5.16
CA LEU A 107 -12.13 1.24 -6.01
C LEU A 107 -11.10 2.19 -5.39
N ARG A 108 -10.20 2.70 -6.21
CA ARG A 108 -9.36 3.87 -5.88
C ARG A 108 -9.78 5.01 -6.78
N PHE A 109 -9.95 6.19 -6.21
CA PHE A 109 -10.26 7.43 -6.90
C PHE A 109 -9.32 8.52 -6.40
N LEU A 110 -8.70 9.24 -7.33
CA LEU A 110 -7.91 10.43 -7.05
C LEU A 110 -8.40 11.53 -7.98
N SER A 111 -8.81 12.67 -7.41
CA SER A 111 -9.06 13.90 -8.14
C SER A 111 -7.95 14.89 -7.85
N TRP A 112 -7.41 15.47 -8.90
CA TRP A 112 -6.34 16.46 -8.82
C TRP A 112 -6.84 17.89 -8.64
N GLY A 113 -8.17 18.08 -8.50
CA GLY A 113 -8.79 19.39 -8.51
C GLY A 113 -8.74 20.06 -9.88
N GLU A 114 -8.88 21.38 -9.87
CA GLU A 114 -8.71 22.23 -11.05
C GLU A 114 -7.27 22.76 -11.09
N LEU A 115 -6.60 22.56 -12.21
CA LEU A 115 -5.24 22.97 -12.47
C LEU A 115 -5.23 24.16 -13.41
N GLN A 116 -4.40 25.15 -13.10
CA GLN A 116 -4.21 26.33 -13.93
C GLN A 116 -3.37 25.97 -15.17
N GLY A 117 -3.93 26.12 -16.37
CA GLY A 117 -3.19 25.96 -17.62
C GLY A 117 -2.28 27.15 -17.93
N ALA A 118 -1.22 26.90 -18.70
CA ALA A 118 -0.34 27.92 -19.24
C ALA A 118 0.14 27.51 -20.65
N ASP A 119 0.24 28.48 -21.56
CA ASP A 119 0.76 28.27 -22.90
C ASP A 119 2.30 28.21 -22.94
N GLU A 120 2.87 28.00 -24.13
CA GLU A 120 4.32 27.93 -24.33
C GLU A 120 5.07 29.22 -23.94
N ASN A 121 4.36 30.35 -23.89
CA ASN A 121 4.90 31.66 -23.48
C ASN A 121 4.71 31.93 -21.98
N GLY A 122 4.12 30.99 -21.23
CA GLY A 122 3.80 31.14 -19.80
C GLY A 122 2.58 31.99 -19.53
N THR A 123 1.76 32.30 -20.55
CA THR A 123 0.49 33.01 -20.40
C THR A 123 -0.54 32.04 -19.85
N LEU A 124 -1.23 32.42 -18.77
CA LEU A 124 -2.26 31.59 -18.15
C LEU A 124 -3.44 31.38 -19.11
N THR A 125 -3.88 30.13 -19.25
CA THR A 125 -5.03 29.73 -20.07
C THR A 125 -6.22 29.31 -19.19
N ASP A 126 -7.23 28.66 -19.75
CA ASP A 126 -8.30 28.06 -18.97
C ASP A 126 -7.79 26.98 -18.00
N THR A 127 -8.55 26.75 -16.93
CA THR A 127 -8.31 25.67 -15.97
C THR A 127 -8.74 24.32 -16.54
N PHE A 128 -8.01 23.27 -16.21
CA PHE A 128 -8.34 21.90 -16.60
C PHE A 128 -8.32 20.95 -15.41
N GLY A 129 -9.09 19.87 -15.49
CA GLY A 129 -9.15 18.84 -14.44
C GLY A 129 -8.26 17.65 -14.74
N ALA A 130 -7.87 16.92 -13.68
CA ALA A 130 -7.29 15.59 -13.81
C ALA A 130 -7.88 14.63 -12.77
N ALA A 131 -8.04 13.37 -13.16
CA ALA A 131 -8.57 12.32 -12.30
C ALA A 131 -8.05 10.94 -12.68
N ASP A 132 -7.81 10.12 -11.66
CA ASP A 132 -7.38 8.73 -11.78
C ASP A 132 -8.35 7.80 -11.06
N VAL A 133 -8.65 6.67 -11.70
CA VAL A 133 -9.56 5.65 -11.17
C VAL A 133 -8.95 4.26 -11.37
N ALA A 134 -8.99 3.41 -10.34
CA ALA A 134 -8.65 2.00 -10.46
C ALA A 134 -9.71 1.11 -9.82
N LEU A 135 -10.35 0.29 -10.64
CA LEU A 135 -11.20 -0.81 -10.19
C LEU A 135 -10.33 -2.04 -9.92
N THR A 136 -10.56 -2.71 -8.80
CA THR A 136 -9.84 -3.91 -8.35
C THR A 136 -10.84 -5.02 -8.07
N LEU A 137 -10.62 -6.20 -8.63
CA LEU A 137 -11.31 -7.44 -8.25
C LEU A 137 -10.27 -8.42 -7.74
N GLY A 138 -10.55 -9.06 -6.61
CA GLY A 138 -9.61 -9.92 -5.92
C GLY A 138 -10.21 -11.26 -5.53
N PHE A 139 -9.36 -12.27 -5.47
CA PHE A 139 -9.68 -13.60 -4.97
C PHE A 139 -8.52 -14.12 -4.13
N ALA A 140 -8.84 -14.77 -3.01
CA ALA A 140 -7.86 -15.45 -2.17
C ALA A 140 -8.41 -16.74 -1.58
N ARG A 141 -7.50 -17.68 -1.34
CA ARG A 141 -7.83 -18.98 -0.75
C ARG A 141 -6.69 -19.48 0.13
N ALA A 142 -7.05 -20.15 1.22
CA ALA A 142 -6.12 -20.93 2.00
C ALA A 142 -5.81 -22.24 1.27
N LEU A 143 -4.52 -22.53 1.09
CA LEU A 143 -4.06 -23.82 0.56
C LEU A 143 -3.99 -24.86 1.69
N ASP A 144 -3.51 -24.45 2.86
CA ASP A 144 -3.48 -25.20 4.10
C ASP A 144 -3.65 -24.24 5.30
N ASP A 145 -3.46 -24.73 6.52
CA ASP A 145 -3.61 -23.95 7.77
C ASP A 145 -2.64 -22.77 7.90
N ARG A 146 -1.58 -22.73 7.09
CA ARG A 146 -0.49 -21.74 7.18
C ARG A 146 -0.35 -20.93 5.90
N LEU A 147 -0.49 -21.56 4.74
CA LEU A 147 -0.22 -20.96 3.46
C LEU A 147 -1.52 -20.51 2.77
N ARG A 148 -1.56 -19.24 2.39
CA ARG A 148 -2.66 -18.62 1.64
C ARG A 148 -2.08 -17.93 0.42
N TYR A 149 -2.86 -17.88 -0.65
CA TYR A 149 -2.51 -17.16 -1.86
C TYR A 149 -3.68 -16.30 -2.31
N GLY A 150 -3.38 -15.28 -3.11
CA GLY A 150 -4.40 -14.44 -3.72
C GLY A 150 -3.91 -13.79 -5.00
N ILE A 151 -4.88 -13.35 -5.78
CA ILE A 151 -4.71 -12.63 -7.03
C ILE A 151 -5.67 -11.44 -7.08
N ASN A 152 -5.21 -10.32 -7.63
CA ASN A 152 -6.08 -9.23 -8.05
C ASN A 152 -5.98 -9.01 -9.55
N ALA A 153 -7.05 -8.48 -10.14
CA ALA A 153 -7.07 -7.86 -11.44
C ALA A 153 -7.49 -6.38 -11.29
N HIS A 154 -6.83 -5.52 -12.05
CA HIS A 154 -7.04 -4.07 -12.02
C HIS A 154 -7.38 -3.54 -13.41
N ALA A 155 -8.41 -2.71 -13.47
CA ALA A 155 -8.70 -1.84 -14.60
C ALA A 155 -8.46 -0.40 -14.19
N ILE A 156 -7.54 0.27 -14.87
CA ILE A 156 -6.98 1.56 -14.48
C ILE A 156 -7.26 2.57 -15.58
N LEU A 157 -7.75 3.74 -15.20
CA LEU A 157 -8.02 4.87 -16.08
C LEU A 157 -7.40 6.12 -15.46
N SER A 158 -6.73 6.91 -16.26
CA SER A 158 -6.19 8.22 -15.92
C SER A 158 -6.65 9.22 -16.97
N SER A 159 -7.04 10.41 -16.53
CA SER A 159 -7.47 11.50 -17.40
C SER A 159 -6.83 12.80 -16.96
N VAL A 160 -6.32 13.55 -17.92
CA VAL A 160 -5.76 14.88 -17.75
C VAL A 160 -6.27 15.72 -18.90
N ASP A 161 -7.15 16.67 -18.59
CA ASP A 161 -7.87 17.44 -19.60
C ASP A 161 -8.56 16.53 -20.65
N ALA A 162 -8.29 16.73 -21.95
CA ALA A 162 -8.82 15.91 -23.03
C ALA A 162 -8.12 14.55 -23.19
N TYR A 163 -6.96 14.35 -22.53
CA TYR A 163 -6.12 13.17 -22.70
C TYR A 163 -6.51 12.05 -21.74
N ARG A 164 -6.40 10.80 -22.21
CA ARG A 164 -6.78 9.62 -21.44
C ARG A 164 -5.74 8.50 -21.56
N ALA A 165 -5.31 7.96 -20.43
CA ALA A 165 -4.49 6.76 -20.35
C ALA A 165 -5.25 5.63 -19.66
N SER A 166 -4.98 4.40 -20.06
CA SER A 166 -5.62 3.21 -19.50
C SER A 166 -4.63 2.07 -19.38
N ALA A 167 -4.84 1.22 -18.38
CA ALA A 167 -3.99 0.07 -18.13
C ALA A 167 -4.78 -1.10 -17.54
N LEU A 168 -4.28 -2.29 -17.80
CA LEU A 168 -4.71 -3.52 -17.14
C LEU A 168 -3.53 -4.08 -16.36
N ALA A 169 -3.76 -4.47 -15.11
CA ALA A 169 -2.73 -5.03 -14.27
C ALA A 169 -3.24 -6.18 -13.40
N ALA A 170 -2.33 -6.97 -12.87
CA ALA A 170 -2.61 -7.99 -11.88
C ALA A 170 -1.65 -7.87 -10.69
N ASP A 171 -2.15 -8.24 -9.51
CA ASP A 171 -1.34 -8.44 -8.32
C ASP A 171 -1.35 -9.91 -7.95
N LEU A 172 -0.22 -10.42 -7.45
CA LEU A 172 -0.10 -11.76 -6.90
C LEU A 172 0.38 -11.65 -5.47
N GLY A 173 -0.14 -12.52 -4.61
CA GLY A 173 0.17 -12.48 -3.19
C GLY A 173 0.22 -13.87 -2.57
N VAL A 174 1.12 -14.02 -1.61
CA VAL A 174 1.19 -15.18 -0.74
C VAL A 174 1.35 -14.72 0.70
N LEU A 175 0.82 -15.53 1.62
CA LEU A 175 0.88 -15.29 3.06
C LEU A 175 1.15 -16.61 3.77
N TYR A 176 2.11 -16.61 4.68
CA TYR A 176 2.49 -17.75 5.48
C TYR A 176 2.32 -17.40 6.97
N ASP A 177 1.32 -18.00 7.61
CA ASP A 177 0.97 -17.76 9.00
C ASP A 177 1.58 -18.82 9.92
N LEU A 178 2.39 -18.38 10.88
CA LEU A 178 2.96 -19.20 11.94
C LEU A 178 2.28 -18.84 13.25
N ALA A 179 1.03 -19.27 13.40
CA ALA A 179 0.16 -18.97 14.54
C ALA A 179 0.83 -19.27 15.90
N ASP A 180 1.52 -20.41 16.04
CA ASP A 180 2.24 -20.81 17.26
C ASP A 180 3.30 -19.78 17.70
N GLN A 181 3.87 -19.09 16.71
CA GLN A 181 4.89 -18.06 16.91
C GLN A 181 4.30 -16.66 16.87
N LEU A 182 3.00 -16.47 16.66
CA LEU A 182 2.38 -15.16 16.47
C LEU A 182 3.07 -14.33 15.36
N LEU A 183 3.52 -15.01 14.30
CA LEU A 183 4.33 -14.44 13.23
C LEU A 183 3.65 -14.72 11.88
N THR A 184 3.49 -13.67 11.08
CA THR A 184 2.99 -13.78 9.71
C THR A 184 4.06 -13.24 8.76
N LEU A 185 4.33 -14.00 7.70
CA LEU A 185 5.22 -13.62 6.62
C LEU A 185 4.39 -13.45 5.34
N SER A 186 4.79 -12.53 4.48
CA SER A 186 4.10 -12.33 3.21
C SER A 186 5.06 -11.95 2.08
N ALA A 187 4.66 -12.26 0.86
CA ALA A 187 5.28 -11.74 -0.34
C ALA A 187 4.18 -11.36 -1.33
N SER A 188 4.35 -10.25 -2.03
CA SER A 188 3.41 -9.84 -3.07
C SER A 188 4.12 -9.13 -4.22
N LEU A 189 3.58 -9.28 -5.42
CA LEU A 189 4.00 -8.59 -6.62
C LEU A 189 2.80 -7.78 -7.12
N HIS A 190 2.96 -6.47 -7.25
CA HIS A 190 1.88 -5.57 -7.63
C HIS A 190 2.09 -4.96 -9.00
N ASN A 191 0.98 -4.62 -9.65
CA ASN A 191 0.92 -3.86 -10.90
C ASN A 191 1.66 -4.53 -12.07
N LEU A 192 1.63 -5.87 -12.14
CA LEU A 192 2.12 -6.61 -13.29
C LEU A 192 1.12 -6.47 -14.43
N GLY A 193 1.46 -5.70 -15.46
CA GLY A 193 0.48 -5.39 -16.49
C GLY A 193 1.01 -4.60 -17.68
N VAL A 194 0.07 -4.11 -18.48
CA VAL A 194 0.33 -3.35 -19.70
C VAL A 194 -0.54 -2.11 -19.76
N THR A 195 0.01 -1.05 -20.35
CA THR A 195 -0.75 0.14 -20.71
C THR A 195 -1.40 -0.03 -22.08
N THR A 196 -2.71 0.19 -22.12
CA THR A 196 -3.54 0.09 -23.33
C THR A 196 -3.63 1.41 -24.06
N SER A 197 -3.65 2.53 -23.33
CA SER A 197 -3.50 3.89 -23.88
C SER A 197 -2.62 4.74 -22.97
N SER A 198 -2.09 5.84 -23.50
CA SER A 198 -1.24 6.78 -22.77
C SER A 198 -1.70 8.22 -23.02
N LEU A 199 -1.32 9.12 -22.11
CA LEU A 199 -1.62 10.55 -22.21
C LEU A 199 -0.85 11.23 -23.36
N GLY A 200 0.24 10.64 -23.84
CA GLY A 200 1.01 11.15 -24.97
C GLY A 200 1.67 10.05 -25.79
N ASP A 201 2.68 10.43 -26.58
CA ASP A 201 3.35 9.53 -27.53
C ASP A 201 4.15 8.40 -26.87
N ARG A 202 4.53 8.59 -25.60
CA ARG A 202 5.30 7.60 -24.83
C ARG A 202 4.38 6.86 -23.88
N ARG A 203 4.31 5.54 -24.03
CA ARG A 203 3.58 4.69 -23.09
C ARG A 203 4.13 4.82 -21.67
N ASP A 204 3.27 5.27 -20.77
CA ASP A 204 3.51 5.20 -19.33
C ASP A 204 3.74 3.75 -18.88
N ARG A 205 4.51 3.58 -17.81
CA ARG A 205 4.75 2.27 -17.20
C ARG A 205 3.96 2.12 -15.92
N LEU A 206 3.43 0.93 -15.68
CA LEU A 206 2.83 0.61 -14.39
C LEU A 206 3.91 0.58 -13.30
N PRO A 207 3.61 1.05 -12.08
CA PRO A 207 4.55 1.04 -10.97
C PRO A 207 4.66 -0.38 -10.37
N LEU A 208 5.33 -1.27 -11.10
CA LEU A 208 5.65 -2.62 -10.62
C LEU A 208 6.29 -2.52 -9.24
N ASP A 209 5.86 -3.37 -8.31
CA ASP A 209 6.32 -3.32 -6.93
C ASP A 209 6.35 -4.72 -6.30
N LEU A 210 7.56 -5.22 -6.00
CA LEU A 210 7.79 -6.44 -5.26
C LEU A 210 7.92 -6.09 -3.77
N ARG A 211 7.06 -6.70 -2.95
CA ARG A 211 6.99 -6.49 -1.51
C ARG A 211 7.23 -7.77 -0.72
N LEU A 212 7.91 -7.61 0.41
CA LEU A 212 8.06 -8.64 1.43
C LEU A 212 7.60 -8.08 2.77
N GLY A 213 6.74 -8.81 3.47
CA GLY A 213 6.16 -8.36 4.72
C GLY A 213 6.43 -9.32 5.86
N LEU A 214 6.57 -8.76 7.06
CA LEU A 214 6.62 -9.48 8.32
C LEU A 214 5.71 -8.78 9.31
N ALA A 215 4.92 -9.54 10.05
CA ALA A 215 4.13 -9.05 11.17
C ALA A 215 4.30 -9.99 12.37
N LYS A 216 4.59 -9.44 13.55
CA LYS A 216 4.82 -10.18 14.78
C LYS A 216 3.99 -9.58 15.90
N ARG A 217 3.12 -10.37 16.52
CA ARG A 217 2.48 -9.99 17.78
C ARG A 217 3.33 -10.47 18.96
N LEU A 218 3.56 -9.58 19.92
CA LEU A 218 4.27 -9.92 21.14
C LEU A 218 3.34 -10.68 22.09
N ARG A 219 3.86 -11.71 22.77
CA ARG A 219 3.04 -12.60 23.61
C ARG A 219 2.56 -11.94 24.91
N TYR A 220 3.39 -11.07 25.50
CA TYR A 220 3.16 -10.50 26.83
C TYR A 220 2.81 -9.01 26.80
N VAL A 221 2.87 -8.39 25.61
CA VAL A 221 2.53 -6.99 25.41
C VAL A 221 1.54 -6.95 24.27
N PRO A 222 0.43 -6.20 24.36
CA PRO A 222 -0.57 -6.12 23.29
C PRO A 222 -0.07 -5.23 22.15
N LEU A 223 1.13 -5.53 21.64
CA LEU A 223 1.82 -4.80 20.58
C LEU A 223 2.04 -5.75 19.42
N LEU A 224 1.58 -5.32 18.25
CA LEU A 224 1.94 -5.89 16.96
C LEU A 224 3.00 -5.01 16.32
N LEU A 225 4.08 -5.61 15.85
CA LEU A 225 5.11 -4.96 15.06
C LEU A 225 5.06 -5.48 13.63
N THR A 226 5.28 -4.61 12.65
CA THR A 226 5.29 -4.98 11.25
C THR A 226 6.37 -4.24 10.48
N VAL A 227 6.95 -4.94 9.52
CA VAL A 227 7.98 -4.43 8.61
C VAL A 227 7.55 -4.82 7.20
N THR A 228 7.55 -3.88 6.27
CA THR A 228 7.36 -4.17 4.85
C THR A 228 8.52 -3.61 4.05
N GLY A 229 9.23 -4.51 3.37
CA GLY A 229 10.12 -4.18 2.27
C GLY A 229 9.33 -3.96 0.99
N TYR A 230 9.63 -2.90 0.24
CA TYR A 230 8.91 -2.52 -0.97
C TYR A 230 9.88 -1.98 -2.04
N ASN A 231 9.45 -1.97 -3.30
CA ASN A 231 10.29 -1.69 -4.47
C ASN A 231 11.53 -2.62 -4.56
N LEU A 232 11.41 -3.87 -4.10
CA LEU A 232 12.54 -4.79 -3.98
C LEU A 232 13.07 -5.33 -5.31
N GLN A 233 12.34 -5.12 -6.41
CA GLN A 233 12.74 -5.49 -7.76
C GLN A 233 13.85 -4.59 -8.35
N ALA A 234 14.07 -3.41 -7.75
CA ALA A 234 15.05 -2.44 -8.21
C ALA A 234 15.87 -1.90 -7.02
N PRO A 235 16.61 -2.79 -6.31
CA PRO A 235 17.37 -2.39 -5.14
C PRO A 235 18.45 -1.39 -5.56
N GLY A 236 18.38 -0.18 -5.00
CA GLY A 236 19.35 0.88 -5.26
C GLY A 236 18.93 1.94 -6.28
N GLN A 237 17.71 1.84 -6.83
CA GLN A 237 17.11 2.97 -7.53
C GLN A 237 16.56 4.01 -6.55
N ASP A 238 16.57 5.26 -6.98
CA ASP A 238 16.06 6.43 -6.24
C ASP A 238 16.72 6.62 -4.87
N LEU A 239 17.94 6.08 -4.68
CA LEU A 239 18.72 6.30 -3.47
C LEU A 239 19.17 7.75 -3.37
N PRO A 240 19.17 8.34 -2.16
CA PRO A 240 19.81 9.63 -1.93
C PRO A 240 21.30 9.60 -2.27
N ASP A 241 21.83 10.71 -2.80
CA ASP A 241 23.26 10.88 -3.06
C ASP A 241 24.07 10.67 -1.77
N GLY A 242 25.01 9.71 -1.81
CA GLY A 242 25.87 9.38 -0.67
C GLY A 242 25.25 8.45 0.39
N ALA A 243 24.12 7.79 0.09
CA ALA A 243 23.53 6.81 1.00
C ALA A 243 24.51 5.67 1.33
N ASN A 244 24.69 5.40 2.63
CA ASN A 244 25.45 4.23 3.10
C ASN A 244 24.62 2.94 2.95
N ALA A 245 25.25 1.77 3.15
CA ALA A 245 24.58 0.48 3.00
C ALA A 245 23.31 0.35 3.86
N LEU A 246 23.31 0.92 5.07
CA LEU A 246 22.15 0.92 5.96
C LEU A 246 21.02 1.80 5.41
N GLY A 247 21.32 3.02 4.96
CA GLY A 247 20.36 3.93 4.34
C GLY A 247 19.76 3.33 3.06
N ALA A 248 20.56 2.62 2.28
CA ALA A 248 20.07 1.92 1.09
C ALA A 248 19.06 0.82 1.42
N VAL A 249 19.29 0.04 2.49
CA VAL A 249 18.31 -0.95 2.96
C VAL A 249 17.07 -0.25 3.51
N MET A 250 17.25 0.74 4.39
CA MET A 250 16.15 1.47 5.02
C MET A 250 15.27 2.18 3.99
N HIS A 251 15.83 2.64 2.86
CA HIS A 251 15.09 3.30 1.79
C HIS A 251 13.92 2.43 1.29
N HIS A 252 14.12 1.12 1.26
CA HIS A 252 13.13 0.15 0.84
C HIS A 252 12.31 -0.44 2.00
N LEU A 253 12.42 0.10 3.22
CA LEU A 253 11.72 -0.40 4.40
C LEU A 253 10.71 0.59 4.95
N THR A 254 9.58 0.03 5.40
CA THR A 254 8.58 0.70 6.22
C THR A 254 8.40 -0.09 7.51
N LEU A 255 8.27 0.63 8.62
CA LEU A 255 8.10 0.06 9.95
C LEU A 255 6.76 0.53 10.52
N GLY A 256 6.02 -0.36 11.16
CA GLY A 256 4.74 -0.07 11.79
C GLY A 256 4.60 -0.78 13.14
N GLY A 257 3.83 -0.17 14.03
CA GLY A 257 3.44 -0.73 15.31
C GLY A 257 1.97 -0.45 15.61
N GLU A 258 1.25 -1.45 16.11
CA GLU A 258 -0.14 -1.35 16.55
C GLU A 258 -0.24 -1.81 18.01
N PHE A 259 -0.51 -0.87 18.91
CA PHE A 259 -0.76 -1.14 20.32
C PHE A 259 -2.27 -1.26 20.55
N GLN A 260 -2.70 -2.41 21.05
CA GLN A 260 -4.09 -2.73 21.29
C GLN A 260 -4.42 -2.58 22.77
N PHE A 261 -5.03 -1.46 23.15
CA PHE A 261 -5.42 -1.23 24.55
C PHE A 261 -6.67 -2.02 24.94
N SER A 262 -7.59 -2.21 24.00
CA SER A 262 -8.77 -3.05 24.16
C SER A 262 -9.24 -3.59 22.81
N GLU A 263 -10.30 -4.39 22.79
CA GLU A 263 -10.96 -4.76 21.52
C GLU A 263 -11.58 -3.54 20.80
N ALA A 264 -11.94 -2.51 21.57
CA ALA A 264 -12.54 -1.29 21.09
C ALA A 264 -11.52 -0.26 20.61
N PHE A 265 -10.34 -0.16 21.24
CA PHE A 265 -9.40 0.94 21.01
C PHE A 265 -7.97 0.46 20.74
N ASN A 266 -7.37 0.98 19.67
CA ASN A 266 -5.97 0.78 19.34
C ASN A 266 -5.30 2.09 18.94
N VAL A 267 -3.99 2.15 19.14
CA VAL A 267 -3.12 3.23 18.70
C VAL A 267 -2.06 2.65 17.78
N ARG A 268 -1.72 3.39 16.74
CA ARG A 268 -0.83 2.97 15.67
C ARG A 268 0.22 4.03 15.44
N PHE A 269 1.41 3.58 15.11
CA PHE A 269 2.52 4.43 14.74
C PHE A 269 3.30 3.76 13.61
N GLY A 270 3.93 4.57 12.77
CA GLY A 270 4.64 4.09 11.62
C GLY A 270 5.73 5.05 11.17
N TYR A 271 6.71 4.51 10.47
CA TYR A 271 7.82 5.24 9.93
C TYR A 271 8.16 4.73 8.52
N ASN A 272 8.15 5.65 7.56
CA ASN A 272 8.55 5.40 6.19
C ASN A 272 9.84 6.18 5.89
N HIS A 273 10.96 5.48 5.78
CA HIS A 273 12.26 6.11 5.67
C HIS A 273 12.45 6.85 4.34
N ARG A 274 11.99 6.29 3.21
CA ARG A 274 12.04 7.00 1.92
C ARG A 274 11.26 8.30 1.96
N ARG A 275 10.05 8.28 2.55
CA ARG A 275 9.25 9.49 2.71
C ARG A 275 9.95 10.51 3.60
N HIS A 276 10.63 10.06 4.66
CA HIS A 276 11.46 10.93 5.49
C HIS A 276 12.57 11.58 4.67
N GLU A 277 13.37 10.79 3.96
CA GLU A 277 14.48 11.29 3.14
C GLU A 277 14.03 12.23 2.02
N ALA A 278 12.88 11.96 1.40
CA ALA A 278 12.33 12.77 0.31
C ALA A 278 11.74 14.12 0.77
N LEU A 279 11.23 14.19 2.00
CA LEU A 279 10.52 15.38 2.50
C LEU A 279 11.28 16.13 3.61
N LYS A 280 12.40 15.57 4.12
CA LYS A 280 13.15 16.22 5.19
C LYS A 280 13.66 17.58 4.74
N THR A 281 13.34 18.61 5.52
CA THR A 281 13.94 19.93 5.38
C THR A 281 15.22 19.98 6.22
N LYS A 282 16.18 20.87 5.91
CA LYS A 282 17.46 21.03 6.66
C LYS A 282 17.33 21.44 8.15
N SER A 283 16.12 21.42 8.71
CA SER A 283 15.84 21.74 10.12
C SER A 283 16.15 20.55 11.04
N ARG A 284 16.47 20.84 12.31
CA ARG A 284 16.99 19.86 13.29
C ARG A 284 15.97 18.84 13.81
N LEU A 285 14.68 19.08 13.64
CA LEU A 285 13.60 18.19 14.10
C LEU A 285 12.51 18.10 13.02
N ASP A 286 12.66 17.15 12.10
CA ASP A 286 11.69 16.89 11.06
C ASP A 286 11.03 15.52 11.24
N LEU A 287 9.71 15.52 11.40
CA LEU A 287 8.90 14.30 11.55
C LEU A 287 8.39 13.77 10.21
N ALA A 288 8.94 14.23 9.08
CA ALA A 288 8.67 13.67 7.76
C ALA A 288 8.67 12.13 7.79
N GLY A 289 7.66 11.51 7.20
CA GLY A 289 7.57 10.05 7.12
C GLY A 289 7.04 9.34 8.37
N PHE A 290 6.83 10.06 9.48
CA PHE A 290 6.11 9.51 10.63
C PHE A 290 4.60 9.57 10.44
N GLY A 291 3.96 8.45 10.76
CA GLY A 291 2.50 8.32 10.85
C GLY A 291 2.10 7.98 12.27
N ILE A 292 0.99 8.56 12.74
CA ILE A 292 0.31 8.17 13.97
C ILE A 292 -1.17 8.06 13.70
N GLY A 293 -1.86 7.15 14.38
CA GLY A 293 -3.29 7.01 14.23
C GLY A 293 -3.92 6.23 15.36
N PHE A 294 -5.24 6.17 15.35
CA PHE A 294 -6.00 5.35 16.27
C PHE A 294 -7.18 4.71 15.54
N GLY A 295 -7.71 3.66 16.14
CA GLY A 295 -8.89 2.96 15.67
C GLY A 295 -9.85 2.74 16.82
N LEU A 296 -11.12 3.06 16.58
CA LEU A 296 -12.20 2.89 17.53
C LEU A 296 -13.27 1.98 16.93
N ARG A 297 -13.52 0.83 17.54
CA ARG A 297 -14.62 -0.08 17.22
C ARG A 297 -15.82 0.27 18.10
N ILE A 298 -16.91 0.68 17.45
CA ILE A 298 -18.21 0.96 18.04
C ILE A 298 -19.19 -0.09 17.49
N THR A 299 -19.45 -1.13 18.27
CA THR A 299 -20.36 -2.22 17.90
C THR A 299 -19.94 -2.91 16.58
N ARG A 300 -20.63 -2.63 15.48
CA ARG A 300 -20.41 -3.21 14.14
C ARG A 300 -19.68 -2.28 13.17
N VAL A 301 -19.18 -1.15 13.67
CA VAL A 301 -18.45 -0.17 12.87
C VAL A 301 -17.10 0.09 13.52
N ARG A 302 -16.04 0.21 12.72
CA ARG A 302 -14.74 0.70 13.16
C ARG A 302 -14.42 1.97 12.39
N VAL A 303 -14.04 2.99 13.14
CA VAL A 303 -13.54 4.27 12.62
C VAL A 303 -12.05 4.31 12.89
N ASP A 304 -11.27 4.51 11.84
CA ASP A 304 -9.83 4.65 11.89
C ASP A 304 -9.46 6.07 11.45
N TYR A 305 -8.52 6.69 12.16
CA TYR A 305 -7.97 7.99 11.83
C TYR A 305 -6.45 7.92 11.79
N ALA A 306 -5.85 8.63 10.84
CA ALA A 306 -4.41 8.75 10.71
C ALA A 306 -3.97 10.17 10.40
N LEU A 307 -2.85 10.53 11.01
CA LEU A 307 -2.10 11.74 10.79
C LEU A 307 -0.71 11.37 10.29
N ASN A 308 -0.36 11.81 9.08
CA ASN A 308 0.98 11.65 8.52
C ASN A 308 1.68 13.00 8.39
N SER A 309 2.91 13.09 8.86
CA SER A 309 3.71 14.31 8.76
C SER A 309 4.51 14.33 7.46
N TRP A 310 4.32 15.40 6.68
CA TRP A 310 5.02 15.67 5.42
C TRP A 310 5.96 16.89 5.53
N SER A 311 6.46 17.17 6.74
CA SER A 311 7.34 18.31 7.02
C SER A 311 6.66 19.65 6.64
N SER A 312 7.38 20.51 5.91
CA SER A 312 6.97 21.81 5.41
C SER A 312 5.79 21.75 4.43
N PHE A 313 5.53 20.60 3.80
CA PHE A 313 4.33 20.40 2.96
C PHE A 313 3.05 20.22 3.77
N GLY A 314 3.14 20.08 5.09
CA GLY A 314 2.00 20.02 5.99
C GLY A 314 1.74 18.62 6.55
N ARG A 315 0.49 18.40 6.94
CA ARG A 315 0.04 17.16 7.58
C ARG A 315 -1.15 16.60 6.82
N LEU A 316 -1.13 15.29 6.62
CA LEU A 316 -2.18 14.57 5.94
C LEU A 316 -3.10 13.90 6.94
N HIS A 317 -4.40 14.11 6.75
CA HIS A 317 -5.46 13.59 7.60
C HIS A 317 -6.28 12.58 6.81
N GLN A 318 -6.24 11.31 7.23
CA GLN A 318 -7.01 10.25 6.59
C GLN A 318 -8.04 9.68 7.54
N PHE A 319 -9.25 9.50 7.04
CA PHE A 319 -10.37 8.92 7.77
C PHE A 319 -10.81 7.64 7.05
N THR A 320 -11.07 6.58 7.80
CA THR A 320 -11.63 5.34 7.29
C THR A 320 -12.76 4.89 8.19
N VAL A 321 -13.88 4.50 7.58
CA VAL A 321 -14.99 3.84 8.27
C VAL A 321 -15.16 2.47 7.64
N ARG A 322 -15.19 1.43 8.46
CA ARG A 322 -15.44 0.06 8.00
C ARG A 322 -16.45 -0.68 8.85
N THR A 323 -17.22 -1.55 8.23
CA THR A 323 -18.10 -2.47 8.95
C THR A 323 -17.31 -3.66 9.44
N VAL A 324 -17.55 -4.05 10.69
CA VAL A 324 -16.95 -5.22 11.35
C VAL A 324 -18.10 -6.10 11.81
N LEU A 325 -18.14 -7.35 11.37
CA LEU A 325 -19.15 -8.32 11.82
C LEU A 325 -18.76 -8.98 13.15
#